data_AF-A0A494UVA2-F1
#
_entry.id   AF-A0A494UVA2-F1
#
_cell.length_a   1.000
_cell.length_b   1.000
_cell.length_c   1.000
_cell.angle_alpha   90.00
_cell.angle_beta   90.00
_cell.angle_gamma   90.00
#
_symmetry.space_group_name_H-M   'P 1'
#
loop_
_entity.id
_entity.type
_entity.pdbx_description
1 polymer ?
#
loop_
_entity_poly.entity_id
_entity_poly.type
_entity_poly.pdbx_seq_one_letter_code
_entity_poly.pdbx_strand_id
1 'polypeptide(L)'
;MSHKRIPKRKAAIAVGGVVALGAAAILLPNANASQDGAPDDAAAAPRTLKAADASDLASRLAGLLGDAFAGSYYDGENKQLVVNVVPGDDNNVIVQAEKAGAAVREVDNSLTELAAGARTLKSEATIPGTSWAVDPRTNRILVTADSTVTGDRWNRLESTVRSLGPGMATVKKSAGTFRTFASGGDAIFSGGARCSLGFNVTAGDGSPAFLTAGHCGVAADQWSDAQGGQPIATVDQAVFPGAGDFALVTYDDPATQAPSEVNLGDQTLPISGAAEATVGQEVFRMGSTTGLADGQVLGLDATVNYPEGTVTGLIQTNVCAEPGDSGGSMFTRDGLAIGLTSGGSGDCTSGGETFFQPVTTALEAVGATLGADGAGAGDQAGGAGDAGAGDQAGGEEAGAGQDAGAGEEAGAGAGDASGQGAQNHSRRSH
;
A
#
# COMPACT_ATOMS: atom_id res chain seq x y z
N MET A 1 -81.07 -62.96 -14.77
CA MET A 1 -81.10 -62.78 -13.30
C MET A 1 -79.99 -61.78 -12.99
N SER A 2 -80.23 -60.47 -12.99
CA SER A 2 -80.77 -59.71 -11.83
C SER A 2 -80.22 -60.17 -10.49
N HIS A 3 -79.23 -59.46 -9.94
CA HIS A 3 -79.24 -59.04 -8.53
C HIS A 3 -78.49 -57.71 -8.35
N LYS A 4 -79.22 -56.72 -7.86
CA LYS A 4 -78.78 -55.35 -7.56
C LYS A 4 -78.99 -55.13 -6.05
N ARG A 5 -77.96 -54.80 -5.26
CA ARG A 5 -78.12 -54.31 -3.86
C ARG A 5 -77.06 -53.27 -3.45
N ILE A 6 -77.56 -52.12 -2.97
CA ILE A 6 -76.93 -50.83 -2.58
C ILE A 6 -77.99 -50.13 -1.67
N PRO A 7 -77.71 -49.22 -0.69
CA PRO A 7 -76.46 -48.69 -0.11
C PRO A 7 -76.38 -48.89 1.44
N LYS A 8 -75.48 -48.12 2.12
CA LYS A 8 -75.52 -47.52 3.49
C LYS A 8 -74.32 -47.96 4.38
N ARG A 9 -73.61 -47.09 5.12
CA ARG A 9 -73.85 -45.71 5.58
C ARG A 9 -72.60 -44.78 5.44
N LYS A 10 -72.83 -43.48 5.64
CA LYS A 10 -71.84 -42.37 5.65
C LYS A 10 -70.99 -42.37 6.93
N ALA A 11 -69.74 -41.91 6.82
CA ALA A 11 -69.14 -40.90 7.71
C ALA A 11 -67.88 -40.33 7.04
N ALA A 12 -67.67 -39.02 7.11
CA ALA A 12 -66.44 -38.35 6.69
C ALA A 12 -65.86 -37.61 7.89
N ILE A 13 -64.56 -37.75 8.12
CA ILE A 13 -63.77 -36.85 8.97
C ILE A 13 -62.42 -36.66 8.26
N ALA A 14 -62.00 -35.40 8.12
CA ALA A 14 -60.67 -35.02 7.66
C ALA A 14 -59.90 -34.40 8.83
N VAL A 15 -58.71 -34.93 9.08
CA VAL A 15 -57.61 -34.37 9.88
C VAL A 15 -56.35 -34.93 9.18
N GLY A 16 -55.33 -34.17 8.80
CA GLY A 16 -54.73 -33.02 9.46
C GLY A 16 -53.35 -33.50 9.94
N GLY A 17 -52.29 -33.06 9.26
CA GLY A 17 -51.01 -33.78 9.26
C GLY A 17 -50.02 -33.36 10.35
N VAL A 18 -48.91 -34.11 10.42
CA VAL A 18 -47.62 -33.66 10.97
C VAL A 18 -46.51 -34.28 10.11
N VAL A 19 -45.76 -33.47 9.38
CA VAL A 19 -44.44 -33.88 8.87
C VAL A 19 -43.41 -33.24 9.78
N ALA A 20 -42.73 -34.07 10.59
CA ALA A 20 -41.69 -33.60 11.49
C ALA A 20 -40.42 -33.28 10.68
N LEU A 21 -40.12 -31.99 10.50
CA LEU A 21 -38.79 -31.54 10.11
C LEU A 21 -37.99 -31.29 11.40
N GLY A 22 -36.95 -32.09 11.60
CA GLY A 22 -36.13 -32.03 12.81
C GLY A 22 -35.27 -30.78 12.86
N ALA A 23 -35.33 -30.06 13.98
CA ALA A 23 -34.36 -29.01 14.27
C ALA A 23 -33.00 -29.65 14.59
N ALA A 24 -32.00 -29.40 13.72
CA ALA A 24 -30.62 -29.75 14.00
C ALA A 24 -30.02 -28.70 14.97
N ALA A 25 -30.02 -29.00 16.27
CA ALA A 25 -29.35 -28.17 17.26
C ALA A 25 -27.82 -28.35 17.16
N ILE A 26 -27.13 -27.39 16.56
CA ILE A 26 -25.67 -27.32 16.60
C ILE A 26 -25.25 -26.71 17.94
N LEU A 27 -24.70 -27.55 18.82
CA LEU A 27 -24.04 -27.11 20.04
C LEU A 27 -22.56 -26.84 19.76
N LEU A 28 -22.10 -25.62 20.03
CA LEU A 28 -20.69 -25.30 20.23
C LEU A 28 -20.52 -24.58 21.57
N PRO A 29 -19.47 -24.89 22.35
CA PRO A 29 -19.27 -24.29 23.66
C PRO A 29 -18.53 -22.96 23.54
N ASN A 30 -19.15 -21.87 24.02
CA ASN A 30 -18.46 -20.72 24.60
C ASN A 30 -19.48 -19.88 25.38
N ALA A 31 -19.57 -20.15 26.69
CA ALA A 31 -20.50 -19.45 27.56
C ALA A 31 -19.91 -18.11 28.04
N ASN A 32 -20.39 -17.01 27.45
CA ASN A 32 -20.54 -15.75 28.17
C ASN A 32 -22.03 -15.42 28.17
N ALA A 33 -22.69 -15.67 29.30
CA ALA A 33 -24.12 -15.48 29.44
C ALA A 33 -24.45 -14.06 29.90
N SER A 34 -25.22 -13.34 29.10
CA SER A 34 -26.29 -12.48 29.63
C SER A 34 -27.61 -13.15 29.27
N GLN A 35 -28.30 -13.69 30.27
CA GLN A 35 -29.71 -14.03 30.10
C GLN A 35 -30.49 -12.74 29.91
N ASP A 36 -31.41 -12.71 28.95
CA ASP A 36 -32.71 -12.10 29.15
C ASP A 36 -33.71 -12.73 28.18
N GLY A 37 -34.81 -13.26 28.73
CA GLY A 37 -35.90 -13.81 27.94
C GLY A 37 -36.89 -12.70 27.59
N ALA A 38 -36.96 -12.34 26.32
CA ALA A 38 -37.96 -11.44 25.76
C ALA A 38 -38.70 -12.15 24.60
N PRO A 39 -39.97 -11.82 24.33
CA PRO A 39 -40.72 -12.46 23.24
C PRO A 39 -40.15 -12.09 21.84
N ASP A 40 -40.29 -13.02 20.88
CA ASP A 40 -39.62 -13.04 19.56
C ASP A 40 -39.90 -11.86 18.59
N ASP A 41 -40.70 -10.87 19.01
CA ASP A 41 -41.22 -9.76 18.20
C ASP A 41 -40.78 -8.35 18.66
N ALA A 42 -39.87 -8.23 19.64
CA ALA A 42 -39.24 -6.95 19.97
C ALA A 42 -37.98 -6.72 19.11
N ALA A 43 -37.90 -5.58 18.42
CA ALA A 43 -36.68 -5.15 17.72
C ALA A 43 -35.54 -5.03 18.74
N ALA A 44 -34.50 -5.86 18.59
CA ALA A 44 -33.37 -5.89 19.50
C ALA A 44 -32.58 -4.59 19.37
N ALA A 45 -32.20 -3.98 20.49
CA ALA A 45 -31.37 -2.77 20.48
C ALA A 45 -30.05 -3.03 19.71
N PRO A 46 -29.57 -2.07 18.89
CA PRO A 46 -28.36 -2.24 18.10
C PRO A 46 -27.15 -2.63 18.95
N ARG A 47 -26.38 -3.62 18.48
CA ARG A 47 -25.25 -4.18 19.22
C ARG A 47 -24.07 -3.21 19.20
N THR A 48 -23.43 -3.05 20.36
CA THR A 48 -22.12 -2.42 20.44
C THR A 48 -21.05 -3.38 19.92
N LEU A 49 -20.18 -2.90 19.03
CA LEU A 49 -19.19 -3.68 18.29
C LEU A 49 -17.85 -2.95 18.30
N LYS A 50 -16.74 -3.65 18.00
CA LYS A 50 -15.50 -2.96 17.59
C LYS A 50 -15.61 -2.59 16.11
N ALA A 51 -14.81 -1.60 15.68
CA ALA A 51 -14.80 -1.15 14.29
C ALA A 51 -14.48 -2.28 13.28
N ALA A 52 -13.58 -3.21 13.63
CA ALA A 52 -13.27 -4.38 12.80
C ALA A 52 -14.47 -5.33 12.66
N ASP A 53 -15.11 -5.69 13.78
CA ASP A 53 -16.29 -6.58 13.80
C ASP A 53 -17.49 -5.99 13.01
N ALA A 54 -17.56 -4.66 12.94
CA ALA A 54 -18.59 -3.94 12.19
C ALA A 54 -18.43 -4.09 10.66
N SER A 55 -17.20 -4.15 10.13
CA SER A 55 -16.96 -4.36 8.69
C SER A 55 -17.36 -5.76 8.23
N ASP A 56 -17.10 -6.78 9.05
CA ASP A 56 -17.54 -8.16 8.82
C ASP A 56 -19.08 -8.28 8.84
N LEU A 57 -19.73 -7.60 9.77
CA LEU A 57 -21.19 -7.56 9.85
C LEU A 57 -21.81 -6.80 8.66
N ALA A 58 -21.20 -5.68 8.25
CA ALA A 58 -21.61 -4.92 7.08
C ALA A 58 -21.57 -5.76 5.80
N SER A 59 -20.49 -6.51 5.60
CA SER A 59 -20.31 -7.37 4.42
C SER A 59 -21.36 -8.49 4.35
N ARG A 60 -21.67 -9.12 5.50
CA ARG A 60 -22.76 -10.11 5.59
C ARG A 60 -24.13 -9.50 5.33
N LEU A 61 -24.39 -8.30 5.85
CA LEU A 61 -25.66 -7.60 5.65
C LEU A 61 -25.83 -7.09 4.22
N ALA A 62 -24.78 -6.64 3.55
CA ALA A 62 -24.84 -6.30 2.13
C ALA A 62 -25.29 -7.51 1.28
N GLY A 63 -24.74 -8.71 1.54
CA GLY A 63 -25.15 -9.94 0.86
C GLY A 63 -26.56 -10.42 1.22
N LEU A 64 -27.01 -10.21 2.46
CA LEU A 64 -28.35 -10.61 2.91
C LEU A 64 -29.47 -9.70 2.38
N LEU A 65 -29.22 -8.39 2.36
CA LEU A 65 -30.21 -7.36 2.03
C LEU A 65 -30.27 -7.06 0.53
N GLY A 66 -29.22 -7.42 -0.23
CA GLY A 66 -29.18 -7.27 -1.68
C GLY A 66 -29.38 -5.82 -2.12
N ASP A 67 -30.26 -5.61 -3.11
CA ASP A 67 -30.53 -4.29 -3.71
C ASP A 67 -31.08 -3.25 -2.71
N ALA A 68 -31.62 -3.69 -1.56
CA ALA A 68 -32.07 -2.78 -0.50
C ALA A 68 -30.91 -2.15 0.28
N PHE A 69 -29.69 -2.70 0.22
CA PHE A 69 -28.52 -2.18 0.93
C PHE A 69 -27.99 -0.88 0.30
N ALA A 70 -28.02 0.22 1.05
CA ALA A 70 -27.61 1.55 0.60
C ALA A 70 -26.26 2.01 1.20
N GLY A 71 -25.39 1.04 1.50
CA GLY A 71 -24.13 1.25 2.20
C GLY A 71 -24.27 1.24 3.73
N SER A 72 -23.16 1.38 4.43
CA SER A 72 -23.11 1.37 5.90
C SER A 72 -21.95 2.19 6.43
N TYR A 73 -21.99 2.57 7.71
CA TYR A 73 -20.87 3.20 8.40
C TYR A 73 -20.81 2.77 9.86
N TYR A 74 -19.60 2.76 10.42
CA TYR A 74 -19.43 2.62 11.87
C TYR A 74 -19.63 3.99 12.54
N ASP A 75 -20.52 4.03 13.51
CA ASP A 75 -20.67 5.14 14.45
C ASP A 75 -19.74 4.90 15.64
N GLY A 76 -18.67 5.70 15.74
CA GLY A 76 -17.69 5.61 16.81
C GLY A 76 -18.17 6.17 18.16
N GLU A 77 -19.20 7.01 18.18
CA GLU A 77 -19.77 7.56 19.41
C GLU A 77 -20.60 6.48 20.13
N ASN A 78 -21.54 5.88 19.41
CA ASN A 78 -22.40 4.81 19.93
C ASN A 78 -21.77 3.40 19.83
N LYS A 79 -20.62 3.28 19.15
CA LYS A 79 -19.90 2.01 18.86
C LYS A 79 -20.77 1.00 18.11
N GLN A 80 -21.54 1.46 17.13
CA GLN A 80 -22.55 0.67 16.43
C GLN A 80 -22.28 0.65 14.92
N LEU A 81 -22.68 -0.43 14.26
CA LEU A 81 -22.81 -0.44 12.80
C LEU A 81 -24.16 0.21 12.43
N VAL A 82 -24.13 1.27 11.64
CA VAL A 82 -25.32 1.83 10.99
C VAL A 82 -25.38 1.32 9.56
N VAL A 83 -26.47 0.64 9.20
CA VAL A 83 -26.77 0.18 7.84
C VAL A 83 -27.83 1.08 7.24
N ASN A 84 -27.51 1.66 6.08
CA ASN A 84 -28.51 2.36 5.29
C ASN A 84 -29.32 1.35 4.48
N VAL A 85 -30.62 1.54 4.41
CA VAL A 85 -31.54 0.71 3.62
C VAL A 85 -32.43 1.62 2.77
N VAL A 86 -32.65 1.29 1.49
CA VAL A 86 -33.71 1.94 0.71
C VAL A 86 -35.05 1.30 1.11
N PRO A 87 -36.05 2.07 1.58
CA PRO A 87 -37.35 1.51 1.92
C PRO A 87 -38.04 0.93 0.68
N GLY A 88 -38.68 -0.22 0.86
CA GLY A 88 -39.48 -0.91 -0.16
C GLY A 88 -40.81 -1.38 0.41
N ASP A 89 -41.66 -1.98 -0.42
CA ASP A 89 -43.04 -2.34 -0.02
C ASP A 89 -43.11 -3.36 1.14
N ASP A 90 -42.07 -4.17 1.35
CA ASP A 90 -41.96 -5.16 2.43
C ASP A 90 -40.81 -4.82 3.40
N ASN A 91 -41.13 -4.29 4.59
CA ASN A 91 -40.18 -3.91 5.65
C ASN A 91 -39.37 -5.08 6.29
N ASN A 92 -39.40 -6.28 5.70
CA ASN A 92 -38.67 -7.46 6.13
C ASN A 92 -37.14 -7.24 6.17
N VAL A 93 -36.61 -6.42 5.26
CA VAL A 93 -35.17 -6.08 5.19
C VAL A 93 -34.68 -5.28 6.41
N ILE A 94 -35.52 -4.37 6.94
CA ILE A 94 -35.22 -3.60 8.15
C ILE A 94 -35.12 -4.54 9.36
N VAL A 95 -36.15 -5.39 9.54
CA VAL A 95 -36.21 -6.36 10.64
C VAL A 95 -35.03 -7.35 10.61
N GLN A 96 -34.56 -7.75 9.43
CA GLN A 96 -33.39 -8.61 9.30
C GLN A 96 -32.08 -7.92 9.73
N ALA A 97 -31.88 -6.65 9.34
CA ALA A 97 -30.72 -5.86 9.74
C ALA A 97 -30.71 -5.56 11.26
N GLU A 98 -31.88 -5.25 11.84
CA GLU A 98 -32.04 -5.07 13.29
C GLU A 98 -31.77 -6.38 14.06
N LYS A 99 -32.31 -7.52 13.62
CA LYS A 99 -32.04 -8.84 14.24
C LYS A 99 -30.56 -9.25 14.13
N ALA A 100 -29.86 -8.81 13.08
CA ALA A 100 -28.41 -8.94 12.96
C ALA A 100 -27.62 -7.98 13.89
N GLY A 101 -28.29 -7.03 14.52
CA GLY A 101 -27.73 -6.11 15.51
C GLY A 101 -27.20 -4.80 14.95
N ALA A 102 -27.52 -4.46 13.70
CA ALA A 102 -27.21 -3.15 13.13
C ALA A 102 -28.29 -2.12 13.53
N ALA A 103 -27.89 -0.85 13.66
CA ALA A 103 -28.82 0.27 13.64
C ALA A 103 -29.23 0.51 12.19
N VAL A 104 -30.53 0.50 11.89
CA VAL A 104 -31.02 0.75 10.53
C VAL A 104 -31.35 2.22 10.34
N ARG A 105 -31.03 2.74 9.16
CA ARG A 105 -31.47 4.06 8.72
C ARG A 105 -32.02 3.98 7.30
N GLU A 106 -33.27 4.38 7.12
CA GLU A 106 -33.85 4.55 5.80
C GLU A 106 -33.20 5.74 5.07
N VAL A 107 -32.94 5.58 3.77
CA VAL A 107 -32.29 6.60 2.93
C VAL A 107 -32.86 6.61 1.50
N ASP A 108 -32.72 7.74 0.82
CA ASP A 108 -33.37 7.98 -0.47
C ASP A 108 -32.63 7.37 -1.67
N ASN A 109 -31.29 7.28 -1.64
CA ASN A 109 -30.49 6.83 -2.79
C ASN A 109 -29.97 5.40 -2.61
N SER A 110 -30.23 4.52 -3.58
CA SER A 110 -29.59 3.20 -3.67
C SER A 110 -28.12 3.30 -4.08
N LEU A 111 -27.33 2.23 -3.81
CA LEU A 111 -25.96 2.13 -4.34
C LEU A 111 -25.93 2.15 -5.88
N THR A 112 -26.97 1.65 -6.55
CA THR A 112 -27.09 1.66 -8.02
C THR A 112 -27.24 3.08 -8.57
N GLU A 113 -28.04 3.92 -7.91
CA GLU A 113 -28.22 5.33 -8.29
C GLU A 113 -26.97 6.16 -7.97
N LEU A 114 -26.35 5.95 -6.81
CA LEU A 114 -25.06 6.56 -6.46
C LEU A 114 -23.95 6.17 -7.47
N ALA A 115 -23.92 4.91 -7.91
CA ALA A 115 -23.02 4.45 -8.96
C ALA A 115 -23.37 4.98 -10.36
N ALA A 116 -24.64 5.33 -10.62
CA ALA A 116 -25.03 6.05 -11.84
C ALA A 116 -24.54 7.51 -11.78
N GLY A 117 -24.76 8.22 -10.66
CA GLY A 117 -24.26 9.58 -10.46
C GLY A 117 -22.73 9.68 -10.55
N ALA A 118 -22.01 8.71 -9.98
CA ALA A 118 -20.55 8.63 -10.09
C ALA A 118 -20.07 8.39 -11.52
N ARG A 119 -20.83 7.66 -12.35
CA ARG A 119 -20.54 7.49 -13.78
C ARG A 119 -20.75 8.79 -14.57
N THR A 120 -21.81 9.55 -14.27
CA THR A 120 -22.04 10.87 -14.88
C THR A 120 -20.93 11.87 -14.49
N LEU A 121 -20.49 11.88 -13.23
CA LEU A 121 -19.33 12.67 -12.81
C LEU A 121 -18.06 12.27 -13.58
N LYS A 122 -17.82 10.97 -13.77
CA LYS A 122 -16.69 10.48 -14.57
C LYS A 122 -16.76 10.94 -16.03
N SER A 123 -17.91 10.92 -16.68
CA SER A 123 -18.04 11.35 -18.08
C SER A 123 -18.03 12.87 -18.27
N GLU A 124 -18.62 13.63 -17.34
CA GLU A 124 -18.87 15.06 -17.55
C GLU A 124 -17.98 15.98 -16.73
N ALA A 125 -17.45 15.52 -15.59
CA ALA A 125 -16.74 16.34 -14.60
C ALA A 125 -15.35 15.80 -14.19
N THR A 126 -14.75 14.90 -14.98
CA THR A 126 -13.31 14.58 -14.85
C THR A 126 -12.48 15.82 -15.16
N ILE A 127 -12.06 16.51 -14.10
CA ILE A 127 -11.32 17.77 -14.12
C ILE A 127 -10.10 17.59 -13.19
N PRO A 128 -8.86 17.91 -13.63
CA PRO A 128 -7.70 17.89 -12.75
C PRO A 128 -7.94 18.74 -11.50
N GLY A 129 -7.66 18.16 -10.32
CA GLY A 129 -7.98 18.75 -9.01
C GLY A 129 -9.38 18.41 -8.47
N THR A 130 -10.08 17.41 -9.02
CA THR A 130 -11.37 16.92 -8.48
C THR A 130 -11.32 15.44 -8.09
N SER A 131 -12.14 15.06 -7.10
CA SER A 131 -12.36 13.70 -6.66
C SER A 131 -13.81 13.52 -6.20
N TRP A 132 -14.30 12.28 -6.14
CA TRP A 132 -15.62 11.99 -5.59
C TRP A 132 -15.69 10.60 -4.94
N ALA A 133 -16.44 10.50 -3.85
CA ALA A 133 -16.67 9.26 -3.11
C ALA A 133 -18.14 9.17 -2.65
N VAL A 134 -18.65 7.96 -2.46
CA VAL A 134 -19.94 7.77 -1.78
C VAL A 134 -19.73 7.98 -0.29
N ASP A 135 -20.47 8.93 0.30
CA ASP A 135 -20.54 9.13 1.74
C ASP A 135 -21.77 8.40 2.31
N PRO A 136 -21.61 7.24 2.97
CA PRO A 136 -22.72 6.54 3.60
C PRO A 136 -23.32 7.31 4.79
N ARG A 137 -22.64 8.31 5.37
CA ARG A 137 -23.21 9.11 6.47
C ARG A 137 -24.27 10.10 5.98
N THR A 138 -24.09 10.70 4.81
CA THR A 138 -25.11 11.55 4.18
C THR A 138 -25.98 10.84 3.13
N ASN A 139 -25.60 9.62 2.71
CA ASN A 139 -26.18 8.90 1.56
C ASN A 139 -26.11 9.72 0.26
N ARG A 140 -24.96 10.36 0.01
CA ARG A 140 -24.71 11.19 -1.18
C ARG A 140 -23.32 10.92 -1.73
N ILE A 141 -23.08 11.38 -2.95
CA ILE A 141 -21.72 11.52 -3.46
C ILE A 141 -21.10 12.81 -2.89
N LEU A 142 -20.02 12.69 -2.13
CA LEU A 142 -19.18 13.81 -1.75
C LEU A 142 -18.18 14.08 -2.88
N VAL A 143 -18.37 15.18 -3.60
CA VAL A 143 -17.44 15.69 -4.62
C VAL A 143 -16.53 16.70 -3.96
N THR A 144 -15.22 16.48 -3.99
CA THR A 144 -14.23 17.43 -3.48
C THR A 144 -13.44 18.03 -4.64
N ALA A 145 -13.26 19.35 -4.62
CA ALA A 145 -12.44 20.07 -5.56
C ALA A 145 -11.36 20.87 -4.83
N ASP A 146 -10.16 20.86 -5.37
CA ASP A 146 -8.99 21.49 -4.79
C ASP A 146 -8.93 23.01 -5.07
N SER A 147 -7.85 23.66 -4.62
CA SER A 147 -7.65 25.10 -4.80
C SER A 147 -7.50 25.54 -6.27
N THR A 148 -7.05 24.64 -7.16
CA THR A 148 -6.76 24.91 -8.58
C THR A 148 -8.02 24.87 -9.47
N VAL A 149 -9.09 24.22 -9.01
CA VAL A 149 -10.39 24.16 -9.69
C VAL A 149 -11.14 25.48 -9.51
N THR A 150 -10.95 26.40 -10.46
CA THR A 150 -11.53 27.76 -10.45
C THR A 150 -12.19 28.10 -11.79
N GLY A 151 -12.91 29.23 -11.84
CA GLY A 151 -13.52 29.75 -13.08
C GLY A 151 -14.43 28.74 -13.77
N ASP A 152 -14.28 28.58 -15.09
CA ASP A 152 -15.12 27.69 -15.89
C ASP A 152 -15.04 26.21 -15.47
N ARG A 153 -13.90 25.77 -14.90
CA ARG A 153 -13.76 24.42 -14.35
C ARG A 153 -14.66 24.22 -13.12
N TRP A 154 -14.72 25.23 -12.26
CA TRP A 154 -15.64 25.24 -11.11
C TRP A 154 -17.11 25.31 -11.55
N ASN A 155 -17.44 26.18 -12.50
CA ASN A 155 -18.79 26.34 -13.05
C ASN A 155 -19.30 25.02 -13.68
N ARG A 156 -18.43 24.32 -14.43
CA ARG A 156 -18.73 23.00 -15.01
C ARG A 156 -18.99 21.96 -13.92
N LEU A 157 -18.11 21.86 -12.92
CA LEU A 157 -18.25 20.91 -11.81
C LEU A 157 -19.57 21.09 -11.06
N GLU A 158 -19.90 22.32 -10.66
CA GLU A 158 -21.18 22.60 -10.01
C GLU A 158 -22.37 22.31 -10.93
N SER A 159 -22.27 22.59 -12.23
CA SER A 159 -23.35 22.32 -13.18
C SER A 159 -23.63 20.83 -13.34
N THR A 160 -22.59 19.98 -13.41
CA THR A 160 -22.76 18.52 -13.42
C THR A 160 -23.31 18.01 -12.09
N VAL A 161 -22.87 18.53 -10.94
CA VAL A 161 -23.48 18.14 -9.65
C VAL A 161 -24.95 18.56 -9.56
N ARG A 162 -25.31 19.72 -10.11
CA ARG A 162 -26.71 20.16 -10.19
C ARG A 162 -27.56 19.33 -11.16
N SER A 163 -27.00 18.76 -12.23
CA SER A 163 -27.73 17.90 -13.17
C SER A 163 -28.05 16.50 -12.62
N LEU A 164 -27.32 16.05 -11.58
CA LEU A 164 -27.63 14.81 -10.84
C LEU A 164 -28.91 14.87 -10.01
N GLY A 165 -29.48 16.07 -9.81
CA GLY A 165 -30.67 16.28 -9.00
C GLY A 165 -30.39 16.58 -7.52
N PRO A 166 -31.38 17.14 -6.80
CA PRO A 166 -31.23 17.49 -5.40
C PRO A 166 -31.06 16.23 -4.55
N GLY A 167 -30.07 16.22 -3.66
CA GLY A 167 -29.85 15.11 -2.73
C GLY A 167 -28.94 13.98 -3.24
N MET A 168 -28.55 13.95 -4.52
CA MET A 168 -27.65 12.93 -5.06
C MET A 168 -26.17 13.19 -4.72
N ALA A 169 -25.72 14.45 -4.79
CA ALA A 169 -24.32 14.82 -4.58
C ALA A 169 -24.16 16.18 -3.89
N THR A 170 -22.99 16.41 -3.29
CA THR A 170 -22.58 17.68 -2.67
C THR A 170 -21.17 18.06 -3.13
N VAL A 171 -20.90 19.37 -3.31
CA VAL A 171 -19.55 19.87 -3.62
C VAL A 171 -18.93 20.49 -2.38
N LYS A 172 -17.68 20.12 -2.08
CA LYS A 172 -16.81 20.73 -1.08
C LYS A 172 -15.55 21.28 -1.75
N LYS A 173 -15.09 22.46 -1.32
CA LYS A 173 -13.78 22.97 -1.69
C LYS A 173 -12.72 22.62 -0.64
N SER A 174 -11.56 22.15 -1.07
CA SER A 174 -10.35 21.99 -0.26
C SER A 174 -9.47 23.23 -0.37
N ALA A 175 -8.65 23.47 0.66
CA ALA A 175 -7.75 24.63 0.70
C ALA A 175 -6.42 24.40 -0.03
N GLY A 176 -5.97 23.14 -0.15
CA GLY A 176 -4.75 22.75 -0.85
C GLY A 176 -5.02 22.25 -2.28
N THR A 177 -3.95 21.83 -2.97
CA THR A 177 -3.96 21.17 -4.29
C THR A 177 -3.91 19.65 -4.12
N PHE A 178 -4.57 18.88 -4.99
CA PHE A 178 -4.36 17.44 -5.07
C PHE A 178 -3.05 17.15 -5.81
N ARG A 179 -2.12 16.46 -5.14
CA ARG A 179 -0.84 16.00 -5.70
C ARG A 179 -0.74 14.48 -5.52
N THR A 180 -0.04 13.84 -6.45
CA THR A 180 0.62 12.57 -6.17
C THR A 180 1.64 12.79 -5.04
N PHE A 181 1.76 11.82 -4.15
CA PHE A 181 2.95 11.68 -3.31
C PHE A 181 3.80 10.61 -3.97
N ALA A 182 5.12 10.80 -4.00
CA ALA A 182 6.03 9.78 -4.47
C ALA A 182 6.28 8.82 -3.29
N SER A 183 5.74 7.61 -3.38
CA SER A 183 5.89 6.52 -2.42
C SER A 183 6.62 5.35 -3.08
N GLY A 184 7.04 4.35 -2.30
CA GLY A 184 7.84 3.24 -2.83
C GLY A 184 7.13 2.54 -3.99
N GLY A 185 7.84 2.32 -5.10
CA GLY A 185 7.31 1.75 -6.34
C GLY A 185 6.78 2.75 -7.37
N ASP A 186 6.60 4.02 -7.02
CA ASP A 186 6.13 5.05 -7.96
C ASP A 186 7.17 5.40 -9.04
N ALA A 187 6.70 5.91 -10.17
CA ALA A 187 7.57 6.32 -11.28
C ALA A 187 8.31 7.62 -10.97
N ILE A 188 9.63 7.62 -11.22
CA ILE A 188 10.44 8.84 -11.29
C ILE A 188 10.99 9.00 -12.70
N PHE A 189 11.09 10.25 -13.17
CA PHE A 189 11.47 10.59 -14.54
C PHE A 189 12.58 11.64 -14.59
N SER A 190 13.53 11.46 -15.51
CA SER A 190 14.50 12.50 -15.87
C SER A 190 15.05 12.30 -17.27
N GLY A 191 15.18 13.37 -18.07
CA GLY A 191 15.85 13.32 -19.39
C GLY A 191 15.27 12.35 -20.43
N GLY A 192 14.10 11.75 -20.19
CA GLY A 192 13.55 10.65 -20.99
C GLY A 192 13.78 9.26 -20.41
N ALA A 193 14.64 9.12 -19.39
CA ALA A 193 14.73 7.95 -18.54
C ALA A 193 13.52 7.86 -17.58
N ARG A 194 13.24 6.62 -17.17
CA ARG A 194 12.26 6.26 -16.16
C ARG A 194 12.94 5.29 -15.19
N CYS A 195 12.82 5.55 -13.91
CA CYS A 195 13.13 4.61 -12.84
C CYS A 195 11.94 4.56 -11.88
N SER A 196 12.09 3.81 -10.79
CA SER A 196 11.13 3.72 -9.71
C SER A 196 11.73 4.27 -8.41
N LEU A 197 10.90 4.90 -7.59
CA LEU A 197 11.26 5.23 -6.21
C LEU A 197 11.34 3.92 -5.41
N GLY A 198 12.39 3.76 -4.60
CA GLY A 198 12.57 2.61 -3.72
C GLY A 198 11.84 2.79 -2.41
N PHE A 199 12.44 3.56 -1.49
CA PHE A 199 11.83 3.86 -0.19
C PHE A 199 12.04 5.34 0.15
N ASN A 200 11.00 6.00 0.65
CA ASN A 200 11.15 7.29 1.32
C ASN A 200 11.95 7.10 2.62
N VAL A 201 12.92 7.98 2.84
CA VAL A 201 13.86 7.94 3.98
C VAL A 201 14.05 9.35 4.52
N THR A 202 14.60 9.44 5.73
CA THR A 202 15.16 10.70 6.25
C THR A 202 16.67 10.67 6.03
N ALA A 203 17.21 11.66 5.32
CA ALA A 203 18.65 11.82 5.12
C ALA A 203 19.36 12.21 6.44
N GLY A 204 20.68 12.07 6.49
CA GLY A 204 21.47 12.29 7.72
C GLY A 204 21.43 13.73 8.28
N ASP A 205 20.99 14.70 7.47
CA ASP A 205 20.75 16.10 7.88
C ASP A 205 19.31 16.36 8.38
N GLY A 206 18.43 15.36 8.31
CA GLY A 206 17.01 15.45 8.62
C GLY A 206 16.10 15.79 7.43
N SER A 207 16.66 15.98 6.23
CA SER A 207 15.86 16.30 5.04
C SER A 207 15.06 15.10 4.55
N PRO A 208 13.83 15.31 4.03
CA PRO A 208 13.08 14.23 3.37
C PRO A 208 13.81 13.83 2.08
N ALA A 209 13.99 12.52 1.88
CA ALA A 209 14.68 11.96 0.74
C ALA A 209 14.07 10.61 0.33
N PHE A 210 14.59 10.02 -0.74
CA PHE A 210 14.29 8.64 -1.11
C PHE A 210 15.52 7.89 -1.60
N LEU A 211 15.48 6.57 -1.46
CA LEU A 211 16.42 5.66 -2.09
C LEU A 211 15.90 5.23 -3.48
N THR A 212 16.80 5.10 -4.44
CA THR A 212 16.57 4.47 -5.75
C THR A 212 17.86 3.75 -6.19
N ALA A 213 17.93 3.21 -7.41
CA ALA A 213 19.13 2.56 -7.92
C ALA A 213 20.24 3.58 -8.25
N GLY A 214 21.49 3.18 -8.06
CA GLY A 214 22.67 3.99 -8.31
C GLY A 214 22.85 4.32 -9.78
N HIS A 215 22.55 3.38 -10.67
CA HIS A 215 22.56 3.60 -12.12
C HIS A 215 21.52 4.65 -12.56
N CYS A 216 20.43 4.83 -11.81
CA CYS A 216 19.52 5.97 -11.99
C CYS A 216 20.16 7.26 -11.47
N GLY A 217 20.72 7.24 -10.25
CA GLY A 217 21.40 8.40 -9.66
C GLY A 217 22.55 8.96 -10.50
N VAL A 218 23.36 8.12 -11.16
CA VAL A 218 24.43 8.59 -12.06
C VAL A 218 23.94 8.98 -13.47
N ALA A 219 22.72 8.58 -13.85
CA ALA A 219 22.17 8.90 -15.17
C ALA A 219 21.57 10.32 -15.24
N ALA A 220 21.14 10.89 -14.12
CA ALA A 220 20.63 12.26 -14.05
C ALA A 220 20.69 12.86 -12.64
N ASP A 221 21.15 14.11 -12.55
CA ASP A 221 21.29 14.86 -11.29
C ASP A 221 19.95 15.19 -10.60
N GLN A 222 18.83 15.20 -11.33
CA GLN A 222 17.53 15.68 -10.86
C GLN A 222 16.38 14.85 -11.40
N TRP A 223 15.33 14.65 -10.59
CA TRP A 223 14.22 13.74 -10.86
C TRP A 223 12.84 14.38 -10.60
N SER A 224 11.85 14.01 -11.40
CA SER A 224 10.44 14.43 -11.31
C SER A 224 9.52 13.23 -11.01
N ASP A 225 8.42 13.44 -10.30
CA ASP A 225 7.35 12.43 -10.10
C ASP A 225 6.43 12.30 -11.32
N ALA A 226 6.54 13.20 -12.30
CA ALA A 226 5.70 13.22 -13.48
C ALA A 226 6.50 13.22 -14.79
N GLN A 227 6.02 12.49 -15.80
CA GLN A 227 6.67 12.45 -17.11
C GLN A 227 6.64 13.85 -17.77
N GLY A 228 7.81 14.45 -17.96
CA GLY A 228 7.92 15.84 -18.46
C GLY A 228 7.56 16.91 -17.43
N GLY A 229 7.43 16.55 -16.15
CA GLY A 229 7.26 17.48 -15.04
C GLY A 229 8.52 18.31 -14.76
N GLN A 230 8.42 19.22 -13.79
CA GLN A 230 9.61 19.85 -13.21
C GLN A 230 10.27 18.90 -12.21
N PRO A 231 11.59 18.96 -12.02
CA PRO A 231 12.23 18.29 -10.90
C PRO A 231 11.59 18.63 -9.55
N ILE A 232 11.57 17.65 -8.67
CA ILE A 232 11.13 17.76 -7.27
C ILE A 232 12.20 17.27 -6.29
N ALA A 233 13.28 16.68 -6.79
CA ALA A 233 14.33 16.08 -6.00
C ALA A 233 15.66 16.06 -6.78
N THR A 234 16.75 16.18 -6.05
CA THR A 234 18.13 16.25 -6.55
C THR A 234 18.97 15.12 -5.95
N VAL A 235 19.82 14.49 -6.75
CA VAL A 235 20.70 13.40 -6.30
C VAL A 235 21.76 13.96 -5.36
N ASP A 236 21.84 13.41 -4.15
CA ASP A 236 22.86 13.76 -3.15
C ASP A 236 24.07 12.82 -3.26
N GLN A 237 23.82 11.51 -3.30
CA GLN A 237 24.83 10.47 -3.36
C GLN A 237 24.38 9.36 -4.31
N ALA A 238 25.30 8.81 -5.10
CA ALA A 238 25.05 7.65 -5.95
C ALA A 238 26.29 6.75 -6.04
N VAL A 239 26.07 5.44 -5.96
CA VAL A 239 27.09 4.40 -6.11
C VAL A 239 26.66 3.45 -7.22
N PHE A 240 27.31 3.55 -8.38
CA PHE A 240 27.23 2.58 -9.48
C PHE A 240 28.38 2.81 -10.48
N PRO A 241 29.03 1.75 -11.02
CA PRO A 241 29.02 0.37 -10.54
C PRO A 241 29.94 0.20 -9.30
N GLY A 242 30.26 -1.03 -8.92
CA GLY A 242 31.27 -1.35 -7.90
C GLY A 242 30.66 -1.87 -6.61
N ALA A 243 30.77 -1.09 -5.53
CA ALA A 243 30.38 -1.49 -4.17
C ALA A 243 28.85 -1.57 -3.95
N GLY A 244 28.05 -1.26 -4.97
CA GLY A 244 26.60 -1.37 -4.93
C GLY A 244 25.93 -0.75 -6.15
N ASP A 245 24.60 -0.70 -6.09
CA ASP A 245 23.73 0.00 -7.04
C ASP A 245 22.61 0.74 -6.28
N PHE A 246 22.96 1.84 -5.61
CA PHE A 246 22.02 2.70 -4.88
C PHE A 246 22.31 4.20 -5.04
N ALA A 247 21.27 5.01 -4.87
CA ALA A 247 21.38 6.46 -4.77
C ALA A 247 20.44 7.00 -3.68
N LEU A 248 20.89 8.05 -2.98
CA LEU A 248 20.08 8.92 -2.15
C LEU A 248 19.69 10.16 -2.96
N VAL A 249 18.40 10.44 -3.04
CA VAL A 249 17.84 11.60 -3.76
C VAL A 249 17.01 12.42 -2.79
N THR A 250 17.42 13.65 -2.53
CA THR A 250 16.80 14.54 -1.54
C THR A 250 15.72 15.37 -2.21
N TYR A 251 14.54 15.49 -1.58
CA TYR A 251 13.47 16.33 -2.12
C TYR A 251 13.85 17.82 -2.01
N ASP A 252 13.64 18.57 -3.10
CA ASP A 252 14.03 19.99 -3.20
C ASP A 252 13.19 20.90 -2.27
N ASP A 253 11.97 20.47 -1.93
CA ASP A 253 11.13 21.10 -0.90
C ASP A 253 11.30 20.37 0.45
N PRO A 254 11.94 21.00 1.47
CA PRO A 254 12.12 20.38 2.79
C PRO A 254 10.81 20.21 3.57
N ALA A 255 9.69 20.77 3.11
CA ALA A 255 8.35 20.51 3.64
C ALA A 255 7.64 19.32 2.95
N THR A 256 8.35 18.56 2.10
CA THR A 256 7.81 17.36 1.46
C THR A 256 7.42 16.32 2.51
N GLN A 257 6.17 15.85 2.43
CA GLN A 257 5.70 14.71 3.21
C GLN A 257 6.05 13.45 2.43
N ALA A 258 7.07 12.75 2.90
CA ALA A 258 7.61 11.52 2.33
C ALA A 258 7.28 10.33 3.27
N PRO A 259 6.05 9.78 3.23
CA PRO A 259 5.64 8.69 4.12
C PRO A 259 6.46 7.42 3.83
N SER A 260 6.84 6.71 4.89
CA SER A 260 7.53 5.41 4.80
C SER A 260 6.53 4.31 4.45
N GLU A 261 6.18 4.22 3.16
CA GLU A 261 5.22 3.28 2.60
C GLU A 261 5.56 2.93 1.14
N VAL A 262 5.04 1.79 0.67
CA VAL A 262 5.05 1.36 -0.74
C VAL A 262 3.64 1.50 -1.31
N ASN A 263 3.52 2.11 -2.49
CA ASN A 263 2.28 2.24 -3.23
C ASN A 263 1.99 0.94 -4.00
N LEU A 264 0.94 0.20 -3.61
CA LEU A 264 0.51 -1.04 -4.29
C LEU A 264 -0.57 -0.78 -5.37
N GLY A 265 -0.86 0.49 -5.69
CA GLY A 265 -1.81 0.93 -6.70
C GLY A 265 -3.14 1.41 -6.11
N ASP A 266 -3.91 0.53 -5.49
CA ASP A 266 -5.20 0.85 -4.85
C ASP A 266 -5.10 1.07 -3.32
N GLN A 267 -3.96 0.72 -2.74
CA GLN A 267 -3.65 0.81 -1.31
C GLN A 267 -2.15 1.09 -1.12
N THR A 268 -1.76 1.53 0.07
CA THR A 268 -0.35 1.62 0.47
C THR A 268 -0.02 0.59 1.55
N LEU A 269 1.20 0.06 1.53
CA LEU A 269 1.76 -0.81 2.57
C LEU A 269 2.75 0.00 3.41
N PRO A 270 2.49 0.25 4.70
CA PRO A 270 3.45 0.89 5.60
C PRO A 270 4.76 0.09 5.68
N ILE A 271 5.88 0.80 5.59
CA ILE A 271 7.21 0.23 5.79
C ILE A 271 7.71 0.66 7.16
N SER A 272 7.83 -0.34 8.05
CA SER A 272 8.14 -0.18 9.47
C SER A 272 9.64 -0.11 9.78
N GLY A 273 10.48 -0.66 8.90
CA GLY A 273 11.93 -0.69 9.04
C GLY A 273 12.60 -1.47 7.91
N ALA A 274 13.92 -1.61 8.00
CA ALA A 274 14.74 -2.41 7.08
C ALA A 274 15.13 -3.76 7.72
N ALA A 275 15.31 -4.79 6.90
CA ALA A 275 15.79 -6.10 7.34
C ALA A 275 16.66 -6.77 6.27
N GLU A 276 17.53 -7.68 6.71
CA GLU A 276 18.35 -8.50 5.81
C GLU A 276 17.53 -9.55 5.07
N ALA A 277 17.92 -9.83 3.83
CA ALA A 277 17.34 -10.91 3.04
C ALA A 277 17.82 -12.30 3.53
N THR A 278 16.95 -13.31 3.46
CA THR A 278 17.29 -14.71 3.73
C THR A 278 16.95 -15.59 2.53
N VAL A 279 17.83 -16.53 2.16
CA VAL A 279 17.55 -17.47 1.05
C VAL A 279 16.29 -18.29 1.34
N GLY A 280 15.39 -18.37 0.36
CA GLY A 280 14.06 -18.99 0.46
C GLY A 280 12.95 -18.08 1.01
N GLN A 281 13.27 -16.84 1.41
CA GLN A 281 12.28 -15.85 1.83
C GLN A 281 11.38 -15.43 0.66
N GLU A 282 10.07 -15.40 0.90
CA GLU A 282 9.08 -14.79 0.00
C GLU A 282 9.24 -13.26 0.04
N VAL A 283 9.37 -12.65 -1.13
CA VAL A 283 9.59 -11.19 -1.29
C VAL A 283 8.67 -10.64 -2.38
N PHE A 284 8.27 -9.39 -2.20
CA PHE A 284 7.45 -8.61 -3.13
C PHE A 284 8.30 -7.50 -3.71
N ARG A 285 8.18 -7.24 -5.02
CA ARG A 285 8.74 -6.07 -5.68
C ARG A 285 7.60 -5.20 -6.18
N MET A 286 7.66 -3.91 -5.88
CA MET A 286 6.87 -2.88 -6.57
C MET A 286 7.79 -2.05 -7.47
N GLY A 287 7.33 -1.77 -8.68
CA GLY A 287 8.09 -1.05 -9.70
C GLY A 287 7.15 -0.44 -10.71
N SER A 288 7.58 0.66 -11.32
CA SER A 288 6.68 1.53 -12.07
C SER A 288 6.29 0.98 -13.45
N THR A 289 7.06 0.06 -14.03
CA THR A 289 6.77 -0.53 -15.35
C THR A 289 5.86 -1.75 -15.21
N THR A 290 6.18 -2.70 -14.34
CA THR A 290 5.44 -3.97 -14.23
C THR A 290 4.48 -4.05 -13.03
N GLY A 291 4.50 -3.06 -12.13
CA GLY A 291 3.66 -3.05 -10.93
C GLY A 291 4.18 -3.98 -9.85
N LEU A 292 3.25 -4.62 -9.12
CA LEU A 292 3.55 -5.56 -8.05
C LEU A 292 3.82 -6.96 -8.62
N ALA A 293 4.96 -7.55 -8.28
CA ALA A 293 5.28 -8.96 -8.49
C ALA A 293 5.84 -9.59 -7.22
N ASP A 294 5.75 -10.91 -7.12
CA ASP A 294 6.29 -11.71 -6.02
C ASP A 294 7.28 -12.78 -6.49
N GLY A 295 7.97 -13.39 -5.53
CA GLY A 295 8.95 -14.43 -5.77
C GLY A 295 9.73 -14.77 -4.51
N GLN A 296 10.91 -15.36 -4.70
CA GLN A 296 11.77 -15.84 -3.62
C GLN A 296 13.22 -15.42 -3.81
N VAL A 297 13.89 -15.17 -2.68
CA VAL A 297 15.35 -15.02 -2.62
C VAL A 297 16.01 -16.37 -2.93
N LEU A 298 16.84 -16.41 -3.97
CA LEU A 298 17.60 -17.59 -4.40
C LEU A 298 19.03 -17.60 -3.85
N GLY A 299 19.61 -16.41 -3.64
CA GLY A 299 20.99 -16.24 -3.22
C GLY A 299 21.26 -14.85 -2.64
N LEU A 300 22.36 -14.76 -1.90
CA LEU A 300 22.90 -13.53 -1.30
C LEU A 300 24.35 -13.35 -1.79
N ASP A 301 24.92 -12.17 -1.57
CA ASP A 301 26.29 -11.81 -1.99
C ASP A 301 26.57 -12.01 -3.50
N ALA A 302 25.53 -11.93 -4.33
CA ALA A 302 25.64 -12.08 -5.77
C ALA A 302 26.52 -10.98 -6.37
N THR A 303 27.30 -11.37 -7.38
CA THR A 303 28.14 -10.46 -8.16
C THR A 303 27.67 -10.47 -9.61
N VAL A 304 27.26 -9.31 -10.12
CA VAL A 304 26.73 -9.13 -11.47
C VAL A 304 27.70 -8.28 -12.28
N ASN A 305 27.92 -8.66 -13.53
CA ASN A 305 28.81 -7.93 -14.44
C ASN A 305 27.96 -7.25 -15.52
N TYR A 306 27.53 -6.02 -15.25
CA TYR A 306 26.81 -5.20 -16.22
C TYR A 306 27.78 -4.64 -17.28
N PRO A 307 27.28 -4.21 -18.46
CA PRO A 307 28.09 -3.54 -19.48
C PRO A 307 28.88 -2.33 -18.96
N GLU A 308 28.33 -1.64 -17.96
CA GLU A 308 28.88 -0.46 -17.29
C GLU A 308 29.95 -0.83 -16.25
N GLY A 309 29.88 -2.03 -15.67
CA GLY A 309 30.86 -2.57 -14.72
C GLY A 309 30.31 -3.64 -13.78
N THR A 310 31.18 -4.17 -12.93
CA THR A 310 30.83 -5.18 -11.91
C THR A 310 30.17 -4.52 -10.70
N VAL A 311 29.09 -5.13 -10.19
CA VAL A 311 28.46 -4.79 -8.91
C VAL A 311 28.45 -6.04 -8.02
N THR A 312 28.80 -5.88 -6.74
CA THR A 312 28.93 -6.97 -5.75
C THR A 312 27.97 -6.79 -4.59
N GLY A 313 27.62 -7.89 -3.89
CA GLY A 313 26.81 -7.83 -2.65
C GLY A 313 25.30 -7.80 -2.91
N LEU A 314 24.83 -8.24 -4.08
CA LEU A 314 23.42 -8.20 -4.44
C LEU A 314 22.64 -9.42 -3.95
N ILE A 315 21.34 -9.25 -3.75
CA ILE A 315 20.37 -10.32 -3.49
C ILE A 315 19.88 -10.85 -4.83
N GLN A 316 20.00 -12.16 -5.08
CA GLN A 316 19.46 -12.81 -6.29
C GLN A 316 18.07 -13.37 -6.01
N THR A 317 17.13 -13.15 -6.93
CA THR A 317 15.74 -13.65 -6.82
C THR A 317 15.22 -14.17 -8.16
N ASN A 318 14.07 -14.86 -8.14
CA ASN A 318 13.25 -15.15 -9.33
C ASN A 318 12.08 -14.16 -9.55
N VAL A 319 12.04 -13.03 -8.83
CA VAL A 319 11.02 -12.00 -9.03
C VAL A 319 11.23 -11.37 -10.41
N CYS A 320 10.17 -11.18 -11.20
CA CYS A 320 10.31 -10.55 -12.51
C CYS A 320 10.43 -9.02 -12.41
N ALA A 321 11.20 -8.41 -13.32
CA ALA A 321 11.35 -6.97 -13.48
C ALA A 321 11.67 -6.63 -14.94
N GLU A 322 11.28 -5.43 -15.38
CA GLU A 322 11.52 -4.93 -16.74
C GLU A 322 12.10 -3.49 -16.70
N PRO A 323 12.62 -2.95 -17.81
CA PRO A 323 13.18 -1.59 -17.84
C PRO A 323 12.22 -0.53 -17.27
N GLY A 324 12.71 0.22 -16.28
CA GLY A 324 11.94 1.21 -15.52
C GLY A 324 11.48 0.74 -14.14
N ASP A 325 11.54 -0.55 -13.83
CA ASP A 325 11.39 -1.06 -12.45
C ASP A 325 12.64 -0.84 -11.60
N SER A 326 13.78 -0.51 -12.23
CA SER A 326 15.02 -0.06 -11.59
C SER A 326 14.79 0.91 -10.43
N GLY A 327 15.43 0.65 -9.29
CA GLY A 327 15.27 1.39 -8.04
C GLY A 327 14.03 1.04 -7.23
N GLY A 328 13.07 0.31 -7.80
CA GLY A 328 11.81 -0.03 -7.14
C GLY A 328 12.00 -0.93 -5.92
N SER A 329 11.15 -0.73 -4.91
CA SER A 329 11.19 -1.39 -3.61
C SER A 329 10.98 -2.90 -3.69
N MET A 330 11.84 -3.66 -3.01
CA MET A 330 11.64 -5.06 -2.63
C MET A 330 11.44 -5.17 -1.12
N PHE A 331 10.35 -5.81 -0.69
CA PHE A 331 9.83 -5.78 0.67
C PHE A 331 9.11 -7.08 1.04
N THR A 332 8.78 -7.25 2.33
CA THR A 332 8.00 -8.37 2.85
C THR A 332 6.52 -8.03 3.01
N ARG A 333 5.65 -9.05 3.05
CA ARG A 333 4.19 -8.86 3.22
C ARG A 333 3.81 -8.11 4.51
N ASP A 334 4.64 -8.18 5.54
CA ASP A 334 4.49 -7.51 6.84
C ASP A 334 5.18 -6.13 6.92
N GLY A 335 5.72 -5.61 5.82
CA GLY A 335 6.17 -4.22 5.74
C GLY A 335 7.60 -3.97 6.23
N LEU A 336 8.52 -4.89 5.93
CA LEU A 336 9.97 -4.67 6.04
C LEU A 336 10.57 -4.41 4.66
N ALA A 337 11.40 -3.38 4.54
CA ALA A 337 12.20 -3.13 3.35
C ALA A 337 13.40 -4.08 3.32
N ILE A 338 13.65 -4.68 2.15
CA ILE A 338 14.72 -5.67 1.95
C ILE A 338 15.73 -5.20 0.90
N GLY A 339 15.29 -4.62 -0.22
CA GLY A 339 16.21 -4.17 -1.27
C GLY A 339 15.62 -3.24 -2.33
N LEU A 340 16.49 -2.81 -3.24
CA LEU A 340 16.19 -1.91 -4.36
C LEU A 340 16.49 -2.64 -5.68
N THR A 341 15.59 -2.60 -6.66
CA THR A 341 15.78 -3.30 -7.94
C THR A 341 17.02 -2.76 -8.67
N SER A 342 18.06 -3.57 -8.86
CA SER A 342 19.27 -3.17 -9.60
C SER A 342 19.11 -3.51 -11.09
N GLY A 343 18.90 -4.77 -11.40
CA GLY A 343 18.70 -5.22 -12.79
C GLY A 343 18.62 -6.74 -12.86
N GLY A 344 18.40 -7.28 -14.05
CA GLY A 344 18.17 -8.72 -14.21
C GLY A 344 18.23 -9.20 -15.64
N SER A 345 17.77 -10.43 -15.85
CA SER A 345 17.60 -11.05 -17.15
C SER A 345 16.24 -11.76 -17.22
N GLY A 346 15.65 -11.81 -18.41
CA GLY A 346 14.27 -12.30 -18.61
C GLY A 346 13.25 -11.17 -18.67
N ASP A 347 11.97 -11.52 -18.50
CA ASP A 347 10.82 -10.60 -18.52
C ASP A 347 9.66 -11.17 -17.69
N CYS A 348 8.60 -10.38 -17.45
CA CYS A 348 7.44 -10.84 -16.67
C CYS A 348 6.49 -11.80 -17.41
N THR A 349 6.80 -12.19 -18.65
CA THR A 349 6.06 -13.21 -19.43
C THR A 349 6.74 -14.57 -19.42
N SER A 350 8.07 -14.58 -19.43
CA SER A 350 8.94 -15.76 -19.57
C SER A 350 9.60 -16.18 -18.26
N GLY A 351 9.54 -15.32 -17.23
CA GLY A 351 10.33 -15.43 -16.01
C GLY A 351 11.75 -14.88 -16.20
N GLY A 352 12.51 -14.83 -15.11
CA GLY A 352 13.83 -14.24 -15.10
C GLY A 352 14.58 -14.40 -13.78
N GLU A 353 15.79 -13.86 -13.75
CA GLU A 353 16.56 -13.64 -12.53
C GLU A 353 16.75 -12.13 -12.34
N THR A 354 16.32 -11.61 -11.19
CA THR A 354 16.46 -10.18 -10.85
C THR A 354 17.29 -10.03 -9.59
N PHE A 355 18.23 -9.09 -9.66
CA PHE A 355 19.17 -8.76 -8.61
C PHE A 355 18.78 -7.44 -7.93
N PHE A 356 18.92 -7.41 -6.60
CA PHE A 356 18.53 -6.29 -5.76
C PHE A 356 19.68 -5.86 -4.87
N GLN A 357 19.88 -4.55 -4.73
CA GLN A 357 20.77 -3.97 -3.74
C GLN A 357 20.14 -4.09 -2.34
N PRO A 358 20.79 -4.71 -1.34
CA PRO A 358 20.31 -4.68 0.05
C PRO A 358 20.05 -3.25 0.53
N VAL A 359 18.87 -3.01 1.10
CA VAL A 359 18.48 -1.67 1.54
C VAL A 359 19.21 -1.25 2.81
N THR A 360 19.56 -2.20 3.68
CA THR A 360 20.37 -2.01 4.89
C THR A 360 21.74 -1.43 4.55
N THR A 361 22.45 -2.06 3.60
CA THR A 361 23.73 -1.56 3.06
C THR A 361 23.59 -0.16 2.44
N ALA A 362 22.51 0.10 1.70
CA ALA A 362 22.27 1.41 1.10
C ALA A 362 22.03 2.50 2.17
N LEU A 363 21.20 2.21 3.18
CA LEU A 363 20.91 3.11 4.31
C LEU A 363 22.19 3.44 5.11
N GLU A 364 22.99 2.44 5.45
CA GLU A 364 24.28 2.62 6.15
C GLU A 364 25.24 3.47 5.33
N ALA A 365 25.40 3.17 4.03
CA ALA A 365 26.36 3.84 3.17
C ALA A 365 26.06 5.34 2.94
N VAL A 366 24.78 5.73 2.87
CA VAL A 366 24.36 7.13 2.68
C VAL A 366 24.01 7.86 3.98
N GLY A 367 24.02 7.16 5.13
CA GLY A 367 23.67 7.71 6.44
C GLY A 367 22.18 8.08 6.59
N ALA A 368 21.27 7.40 5.89
CA ALA A 368 19.83 7.65 5.95
C ALA A 368 19.10 6.67 6.87
N THR A 369 17.90 7.05 7.32
CA THR A 369 17.04 6.25 8.21
C THR A 369 15.65 6.01 7.62
N LEU A 370 15.05 4.88 7.96
CA LEU A 370 13.76 4.41 7.45
C LEU A 370 12.76 4.20 8.60
N GLY A 371 11.47 4.42 8.34
CA GLY A 371 10.41 4.28 9.34
C GLY A 371 10.26 5.47 10.30
N ALA A 372 9.16 5.48 11.05
CA ALA A 372 8.76 6.62 11.89
C ALA A 372 9.61 6.84 13.16
N ASP A 373 10.34 5.82 13.60
CA ASP A 373 11.11 5.83 14.85
C ASP A 373 12.64 5.92 14.63
N GLY A 374 13.10 6.13 13.38
CA GLY A 374 14.52 6.33 13.08
C GLY A 374 15.41 5.13 13.42
N ALA A 375 14.88 3.91 13.30
CA ALA A 375 15.61 2.67 13.57
C ALA A 375 16.70 2.44 12.51
N GLY A 376 17.91 2.93 12.78
CA GLY A 376 19.11 2.55 12.04
C GLY A 376 19.39 1.05 12.16
N ALA A 377 20.16 0.51 11.21
CA ALA A 377 20.54 -0.90 11.20
C ALA A 377 21.20 -1.30 12.53
N GLY A 378 20.59 -2.25 13.24
CA GLY A 378 21.00 -2.63 14.60
C GLY A 378 20.46 -4.00 15.00
N ASP A 379 21.32 -5.01 14.86
CA ASP A 379 21.27 -6.36 15.44
C ASP A 379 19.93 -6.89 15.99
N GLN A 380 19.23 -7.68 15.18
CA GLN A 380 18.39 -8.78 15.69
C GLN A 380 19.03 -10.14 15.41
N ALA A 381 20.28 -10.31 15.86
CA ALA A 381 20.85 -11.63 16.09
C ALA A 381 20.25 -12.22 17.40
N GLY A 382 19.71 -13.44 17.31
CA GLY A 382 18.79 -13.97 18.33
C GLY A 382 19.41 -14.30 19.69
N GLY A 383 18.60 -14.14 20.75
CA GLY A 383 18.91 -14.55 22.12
C GLY A 383 18.00 -15.67 22.62
N ALA A 384 18.28 -16.92 22.25
CA ALA A 384 17.72 -18.08 22.94
C ALA A 384 18.42 -18.24 24.30
N GLY A 385 17.64 -18.47 25.36
CA GLY A 385 18.01 -18.19 26.75
C GLY A 385 19.30 -18.83 27.30
N ASP A 386 19.83 -18.17 28.34
CA ASP A 386 20.24 -18.88 29.54
C ASP A 386 19.82 -18.10 30.80
N ALA A 387 19.60 -18.81 31.90
CA ALA A 387 19.08 -18.28 33.15
C ALA A 387 20.15 -18.31 34.25
N GLY A 388 20.63 -17.13 34.62
CA GLY A 388 21.03 -16.80 35.99
C GLY A 388 22.13 -17.63 36.66
N ALA A 389 23.34 -17.07 36.66
CA ALA A 389 24.23 -17.15 37.82
C ALA A 389 24.89 -15.78 38.01
N GLY A 390 24.72 -15.18 39.18
CA GLY A 390 25.50 -13.99 39.56
C GLY A 390 26.71 -14.40 40.38
N ASP A 391 27.75 -13.57 40.39
CA ASP A 391 28.39 -13.24 41.66
C ASP A 391 29.06 -11.86 41.63
N GLN A 392 29.46 -11.38 42.81
CA GLN A 392 29.87 -10.00 43.06
C GLN A 392 31.37 -9.73 42.86
N ALA A 393 31.65 -8.43 42.68
CA ALA A 393 32.81 -7.69 43.19
C ALA A 393 34.22 -8.00 42.63
N GLY A 394 34.99 -6.92 42.46
CA GLY A 394 36.41 -6.98 42.09
C GLY A 394 36.82 -5.79 41.23
N GLY A 395 36.91 -4.60 41.83
CA GLY A 395 37.61 -3.49 41.20
C GLY A 395 39.04 -3.42 41.70
N GLU A 396 39.98 -3.05 40.83
CA GLU A 396 41.20 -2.30 41.20
C GLU A 396 41.86 -1.69 39.94
N GLU A 397 42.45 -0.51 40.10
CA GLU A 397 43.16 0.23 39.06
C GLU A 397 44.63 -0.20 38.98
N ALA A 398 45.19 -0.23 37.76
CA ALA A 398 46.59 0.08 37.38
C ALA A 398 46.93 -0.64 36.06
N GLY A 399 47.73 -0.08 35.14
CA GLY A 399 48.43 1.21 35.18
C GLY A 399 49.01 1.55 33.80
N ALA A 400 49.69 2.69 33.71
CA ALA A 400 50.15 3.26 32.45
C ALA A 400 51.25 2.45 31.73
N GLY A 401 51.26 2.55 30.40
CA GLY A 401 52.40 2.22 29.54
C GLY A 401 52.50 3.24 28.40
N GLN A 402 53.46 4.16 28.49
CA GLN A 402 53.84 5.07 27.41
C GLN A 402 55.06 4.51 26.67
N ASP A 403 55.03 4.54 25.34
CA ASP A 403 56.10 5.00 24.43
C ASP A 403 55.68 4.61 22.99
N ALA A 404 55.50 5.54 22.05
CA ALA A 404 56.49 6.42 21.42
C ALA A 404 57.40 5.68 20.42
N GLY A 405 57.23 5.99 19.13
CA GLY A 405 57.98 5.39 18.02
C GLY A 405 57.66 6.06 16.69
N ALA A 406 58.28 7.19 16.41
CA ALA A 406 58.23 7.85 15.11
C ALA A 406 59.18 7.18 14.10
N GLY A 407 58.89 7.32 12.80
CA GLY A 407 59.76 6.87 11.70
C GLY A 407 59.41 7.57 10.40
N GLU A 408 60.38 8.29 9.82
CA GLU A 408 60.20 9.27 8.74
C GLU A 408 60.49 8.72 7.32
N GLU A 409 59.84 9.36 6.34
CA GLU A 409 60.35 9.82 5.02
C GLU A 409 60.95 8.92 3.90
N ALA A 410 60.41 9.18 2.69
CA ALA A 410 61.08 9.57 1.43
C ALA A 410 61.56 8.55 0.35
N GLY A 411 61.44 9.00 -0.92
CA GLY A 411 61.95 8.40 -2.17
C GLY A 411 60.84 8.11 -3.20
N ALA A 412 60.49 8.89 -4.23
CA ALA A 412 61.19 9.75 -5.21
C ALA A 412 61.66 9.05 -6.52
N GLY A 413 61.24 9.57 -7.68
CA GLY A 413 61.62 9.15 -9.05
C GLY A 413 60.40 8.83 -9.95
N ALA A 414 59.99 9.52 -11.03
CA ALA A 414 60.58 10.39 -12.08
C ALA A 414 60.91 9.69 -13.42
N GLY A 415 60.45 10.28 -14.55
CA GLY A 415 60.63 9.82 -15.96
C GLY A 415 59.27 9.61 -16.68
N ASP A 416 58.72 10.46 -17.56
CA ASP A 416 59.23 11.15 -18.79
C ASP A 416 59.37 10.15 -19.98
N ALA A 417 58.94 10.36 -21.24
CA ALA A 417 58.39 11.53 -21.95
C ALA A 417 57.63 11.18 -23.28
N SER A 418 56.81 12.12 -23.78
CA SER A 418 56.79 12.67 -25.18
C SER A 418 56.02 12.04 -26.38
N GLY A 419 55.55 12.93 -27.29
CA GLY A 419 55.13 12.69 -28.70
C GLY A 419 53.61 12.86 -28.98
N GLN A 420 53.05 14.02 -29.39
CA GLN A 420 53.06 14.66 -30.74
C GLN A 420 52.59 13.74 -31.90
N GLY A 421 51.68 14.13 -32.82
CA GLY A 421 50.94 15.39 -33.04
C GLY A 421 50.13 15.39 -34.36
N ALA A 422 49.73 16.58 -34.85
CA ALA A 422 48.94 16.90 -36.09
C ALA A 422 47.43 16.49 -36.07
N GLN A 423 46.43 17.38 -36.26
CA GLN A 423 46.14 18.36 -37.34
C GLN A 423 45.96 17.74 -38.74
N ASN A 424 44.72 17.70 -39.29
CA ASN A 424 44.29 18.68 -40.32
C ASN A 424 42.79 18.63 -40.74
N HIS A 425 42.23 19.84 -40.93
CA HIS A 425 41.19 20.30 -41.87
C HIS A 425 40.21 19.38 -42.67
N SER A 426 38.92 19.78 -42.60
CA SER A 426 38.12 20.44 -43.69
C SER A 426 37.01 19.67 -44.46
N ARG A 427 35.84 20.37 -44.57
CA ARG A 427 34.78 20.29 -45.63
C ARG A 427 33.93 19.01 -45.66
N ARG A 428 32.68 18.98 -46.13
CA ARG A 428 31.56 19.91 -46.46
C ARG A 428 30.51 18.97 -47.09
N SER A 429 29.22 19.22 -46.87
CA SER A 429 28.12 18.88 -47.80
C SER A 429 28.02 17.43 -48.32
N HIS A 430 27.01 16.70 -47.83
CA HIS A 430 25.80 16.51 -48.65
C HIS A 430 24.55 16.47 -47.77
#